data_AF-A0A816D7J2-F1
#
_entry.id   AF-A0A816D7J2-F1
#
_cell.length_a   1.000
_cell.length_b   1.000
_cell.length_c   1.000
_cell.angle_alpha   90.00
_cell.angle_beta   90.00
_cell.angle_gamma   90.00
#
_symmetry.space_group_name_H-M   'P 1'
#
loop_
_entity.id
_entity.type
_entity.pdbx_description
1 polymer ?
#
loop_
_entity_poly.entity_id
_entity_poly.type
_entity_poly.pdbx_seq_one_letter_code
_entity_poly.pdbx_strand_id
1 'polypeptide(L)'
;MADGAPGIRKAQKDLFPGAKRLMCWAHVIRKCHEHRKLVPKDKWNQIDLDIHDLQLSFSDSLFQCGASLLMKKWSSDTLIKQFQEYFYDQWIIKLPLWREKYEGAGINIPSTNNGCESLNGKIKQQYTLRNELHLSSFLSKIEQMLHDWSTNSLLNDFVTKPSISTTLELISIKWPNSIDKISILHWFDSWYTVPSSNSLIAPAVWLQMYQQQQQ
;
A
#
# COMPACT_ATOMS: atom_id res chain seq x y z
N MET A 1 11.50 -1.37 -8.16
CA MET A 1 10.15 -0.81 -8.42
C MET A 1 10.28 0.57 -9.04
N ALA A 2 9.37 0.97 -9.92
CA ALA A 2 9.35 2.33 -10.50
C ALA A 2 7.89 2.77 -10.74
N ASP A 3 7.69 3.98 -11.26
CA ASP A 3 6.39 4.40 -11.78
C ASP A 3 6.00 3.58 -13.04
N GLY A 4 4.95 3.98 -13.76
CA GLY A 4 4.49 3.31 -14.99
C GLY A 4 5.18 3.78 -16.27
N ALA A 5 6.26 4.58 -16.21
CA ALA A 5 6.80 5.26 -17.39
C ALA A 5 7.26 4.29 -18.49
N PRO A 6 6.89 4.52 -19.77
CA PRO A 6 7.31 3.68 -20.90
C PRO A 6 8.83 3.65 -21.10
N GLY A 7 9.52 4.77 -20.92
CA GLY A 7 10.97 4.87 -21.09
C GLY A 7 11.74 3.92 -20.16
N ILE A 8 11.34 3.87 -18.89
CA ILE A 8 11.92 2.94 -17.90
C ILE A 8 11.63 1.48 -18.30
N ARG A 9 10.47 1.19 -18.93
CA ARG A 9 10.12 -0.18 -19.36
C ARG A 9 11.06 -0.63 -20.46
N LYS A 10 11.27 0.25 -21.43
CA LYS A 10 12.15 -0.02 -22.57
C LYS A 10 13.58 -0.21 -22.09
N ALA A 11 14.10 0.74 -21.32
CA ALA A 11 15.46 0.66 -20.76
C ALA A 11 15.68 -0.60 -19.91
N GLN A 12 14.71 -0.99 -19.08
CA GLN A 12 14.81 -2.22 -18.30
C GLN A 12 14.88 -3.47 -19.19
N LYS A 13 14.07 -3.56 -20.24
CA LYS A 13 14.11 -4.70 -21.16
C LYS A 13 15.42 -4.76 -21.93
N ASP A 14 15.90 -3.61 -22.39
CA ASP A 14 17.09 -3.50 -23.23
C ASP A 14 18.37 -3.80 -22.44
N LEU A 15 18.46 -3.32 -21.19
CA LEU A 15 19.66 -3.43 -20.35
C LEU A 15 19.61 -4.62 -19.37
N PHE A 16 18.41 -5.04 -18.96
CA PHE A 16 18.21 -6.08 -17.93
C PHE A 16 17.07 -7.04 -18.34
N PRO A 17 17.25 -7.85 -19.39
CA PRO A 17 16.18 -8.67 -19.99
C PRO A 17 15.61 -9.74 -19.04
N GLY A 18 16.34 -10.13 -17.99
CA GLY A 18 15.86 -11.07 -16.96
C GLY A 18 15.21 -10.41 -15.74
N ALA A 19 15.26 -9.08 -15.63
CA ALA A 19 14.67 -8.37 -14.49
C ALA A 19 13.14 -8.25 -14.66
N LYS A 20 12.39 -8.51 -13.58
CA LYS A 20 10.96 -8.20 -13.53
C LYS A 20 10.76 -6.78 -13.01
N ARG A 21 9.92 -6.01 -13.69
CA ARG A 21 9.65 -4.60 -13.31
C ARG A 21 8.41 -4.51 -12.44
N LEU A 22 8.63 -4.14 -11.19
CA LEU A 22 7.57 -3.85 -10.22
C LEU A 22 7.15 -2.35 -10.23
N MET A 23 5.91 -2.01 -9.84
CA MET A 23 5.29 -0.66 -9.74
C MET A 23 5.51 -0.38 -8.31
N CYS A 24 5.84 0.85 -8.06
CA CYS A 24 5.63 1.39 -6.76
C CYS A 24 4.12 1.38 -6.42
N TRP A 25 3.75 0.70 -5.34
CA TRP A 25 2.40 0.71 -4.78
C TRP A 25 1.89 2.13 -4.51
N ALA A 26 2.74 3.01 -3.99
CA ALA A 26 2.38 4.41 -3.74
C ALA A 26 1.92 5.15 -5.02
N HIS A 27 2.44 4.77 -6.20
CA HIS A 27 1.96 5.33 -7.46
C HIS A 27 0.58 4.78 -7.84
N VAL A 28 0.33 3.49 -7.59
CA VAL A 28 -0.97 2.86 -7.83
C VAL A 28 -2.04 3.54 -6.97
N ILE A 29 -1.84 3.56 -5.65
CA ILE A 29 -2.84 4.09 -4.72
C ILE A 29 -3.05 5.59 -4.91
N ARG A 30 -2.00 6.38 -5.17
CA ARG A 30 -2.13 7.81 -5.50
C ARG A 30 -2.98 8.03 -6.74
N LYS A 31 -2.80 7.21 -7.78
CA LYS A 31 -3.60 7.30 -9.01
C LYS A 31 -5.05 6.87 -8.77
N CYS A 32 -5.30 5.88 -7.92
CA CYS A 32 -6.66 5.55 -7.48
C CYS A 32 -7.29 6.72 -6.71
N HIS A 33 -6.55 7.36 -5.80
CA HIS A 33 -7.00 8.53 -5.03
C HIS A 33 -7.32 9.74 -5.93
N GLU A 34 -6.54 9.97 -6.99
CA GLU A 34 -6.84 10.99 -8.01
C GLU A 34 -8.19 10.73 -8.72
N HIS A 35 -8.57 9.46 -8.86
CA HIS A 35 -9.82 9.02 -9.47
C HIS A 35 -10.96 8.80 -8.47
N ARG A 36 -10.74 9.05 -7.16
CA ARG A 36 -11.79 8.92 -6.12
C ARG A 36 -13.02 9.78 -6.39
N LYS A 37 -12.87 10.88 -7.15
CA LYS A 37 -13.96 11.76 -7.56
C LYS A 37 -15.02 11.07 -8.44
N LEU A 38 -14.68 9.90 -9.02
CA LEU A 38 -15.59 9.05 -9.77
C LEU A 38 -16.45 8.16 -8.87
N VAL A 39 -16.25 8.22 -7.55
CA VAL A 39 -16.90 7.39 -6.54
C VAL A 39 -17.63 8.28 -5.54
N PRO A 40 -18.84 7.92 -5.10
CA PRO A 40 -19.49 8.56 -3.96
C PRO A 40 -18.63 8.53 -2.68
N LYS A 41 -18.64 9.63 -1.92
CA LYS A 41 -17.77 9.79 -0.73
C LYS A 41 -17.98 8.71 0.33
N ASP A 42 -19.21 8.26 0.51
CA ASP A 42 -19.63 7.22 1.44
C ASP A 42 -19.07 5.83 1.09
N LYS A 43 -18.74 5.58 -0.18
CA LYS A 43 -18.25 4.28 -0.67
C LYS A 43 -16.74 4.21 -0.78
N TRP A 44 -16.08 5.36 -0.95
CA TRP A 44 -14.64 5.43 -1.20
C TRP A 44 -13.82 4.67 -0.15
N ASN A 45 -14.14 4.82 1.14
CA ASN A 45 -13.37 4.17 2.21
C ASN A 45 -13.37 2.64 2.06
N GLN A 46 -14.50 2.05 1.69
CA GLN A 46 -14.57 0.60 1.50
C GLN A 46 -13.82 0.16 0.24
N ILE A 47 -13.91 0.94 -0.85
CA ILE A 47 -13.15 0.65 -2.07
C ILE A 47 -11.65 0.76 -1.80
N ASP A 48 -11.21 1.78 -1.06
CA ASP A 48 -9.81 1.97 -0.68
C ASP A 48 -9.30 0.77 0.12
N LEU A 49 -10.06 0.30 1.11
CA LEU A 49 -9.75 -0.91 1.87
C LEU A 49 -9.66 -2.15 0.97
N ASP A 50 -10.64 -2.37 0.08
CA ASP A 50 -10.63 -3.53 -0.82
C ASP A 50 -9.40 -3.52 -1.75
N ILE A 51 -8.95 -2.33 -2.18
CA ILE A 51 -7.74 -2.16 -3.01
C ILE A 51 -6.48 -2.47 -2.20
N HIS A 52 -6.43 -2.08 -0.91
CA HIS A 52 -5.33 -2.44 -0.02
C HIS A 52 -5.30 -3.94 0.28
N ASP A 53 -6.45 -4.58 0.53
CA ASP A 53 -6.53 -6.02 0.75
C ASP A 53 -6.04 -6.80 -0.48
N LEU A 54 -6.39 -6.34 -1.67
CA LEU A 54 -5.91 -6.92 -2.92
C LEU A 54 -4.38 -6.80 -3.05
N GLN A 55 -3.78 -5.70 -2.59
CA GLN A 55 -2.33 -5.52 -2.57
C GLN A 55 -1.61 -6.51 -1.65
N LEU A 56 -2.27 -6.95 -0.57
CA LEU A 56 -1.72 -7.93 0.38
C LEU A 56 -1.75 -9.37 -0.14
N SER A 57 -2.21 -9.60 -1.37
CA SER A 57 -2.13 -10.92 -2.01
C SER A 57 -0.69 -11.44 -1.96
N PHE A 58 -0.52 -12.76 -1.75
CA PHE A 58 0.80 -13.39 -1.70
C PHE A 58 1.12 -14.25 -2.93
N SER A 59 0.13 -14.49 -3.81
CA SER A 59 0.28 -15.23 -5.05
C SER A 59 -0.54 -14.61 -6.18
N ASP A 60 -0.18 -14.92 -7.43
CA ASP A 60 -0.88 -14.38 -8.60
C ASP A 60 -2.29 -14.96 -8.69
N SER A 61 -2.45 -16.24 -8.36
CA SER A 61 -3.77 -16.87 -8.29
C SER A 61 -4.69 -16.19 -7.27
N LEU A 62 -4.17 -15.88 -6.07
CA LEU A 62 -4.93 -15.17 -5.05
C LEU A 62 -5.25 -13.75 -5.50
N PHE A 63 -4.30 -13.07 -6.15
CA PHE A 63 -4.52 -11.74 -6.71
C PHE A 63 -5.60 -11.75 -7.79
N GLN A 64 -5.57 -12.68 -8.76
CA GLN A 64 -6.61 -12.79 -9.78
C GLN A 64 -7.98 -13.07 -9.16
N CYS A 65 -8.03 -13.95 -8.15
CA CYS A 65 -9.25 -14.26 -7.43
C CYS A 65 -9.79 -13.04 -6.68
N GLY A 66 -8.94 -12.36 -5.91
CA GLY A 66 -9.28 -11.14 -5.17
C GLY A 66 -9.75 -10.01 -6.09
N ALA A 67 -9.06 -9.81 -7.23
CA ALA A 67 -9.49 -8.84 -8.25
C ALA A 67 -10.87 -9.19 -8.82
N SER A 68 -11.12 -10.47 -9.11
CA SER A 68 -12.42 -10.93 -9.61
C SER A 68 -13.54 -10.72 -8.58
N LEU A 69 -13.25 -10.99 -7.30
CA LEU A 69 -14.18 -10.76 -6.19
C LEU A 69 -14.46 -9.26 -5.98
N LEU A 70 -13.44 -8.41 -6.05
CA LEU A 70 -13.58 -6.96 -5.97
C LEU A 70 -14.48 -6.44 -7.10
N MET A 71 -14.25 -6.87 -8.34
CA MET A 71 -15.09 -6.49 -9.48
C MET A 71 -16.54 -6.97 -9.30
N LYS A 72 -16.74 -8.20 -8.80
CA LYS A 72 -18.07 -8.76 -8.55
C LYS A 72 -18.81 -8.04 -7.42
N LYS A 73 -18.15 -7.77 -6.30
CA LYS A 73 -18.71 -7.07 -5.12
C LYS A 73 -19.38 -5.76 -5.49
N TRP A 74 -18.75 -5.05 -6.42
CA TRP A 74 -19.12 -3.70 -6.81
C TRP A 74 -19.91 -3.63 -8.13
N SER A 75 -20.15 -4.77 -8.80
CA SER A 75 -20.72 -4.86 -10.16
C SER A 75 -22.15 -4.35 -10.30
N SER A 76 -22.97 -4.46 -9.25
CA SER A 76 -24.37 -4.02 -9.25
C SER A 76 -24.52 -2.51 -9.02
N ASP A 77 -23.45 -1.83 -8.63
CA ASP A 77 -23.47 -0.44 -8.22
C ASP A 77 -23.10 0.47 -9.41
N THR A 78 -24.13 1.02 -10.04
CA THR A 78 -23.97 1.86 -11.23
C THR A 78 -23.22 3.16 -10.94
N LEU A 79 -23.20 3.63 -9.68
CA LEU A 79 -22.57 4.90 -9.30
C LEU A 79 -21.04 4.82 -9.29
N ILE A 80 -20.47 3.63 -9.25
CA ILE A 80 -19.01 3.41 -9.23
C ILE A 80 -18.50 2.77 -10.52
N LYS A 81 -19.39 2.49 -11.47
CA LYS A 81 -19.07 1.82 -12.73
C LYS A 81 -17.89 2.47 -13.47
N GLN A 82 -17.85 3.80 -13.53
CA GLN A 82 -16.74 4.52 -14.16
C GLN A 82 -15.39 4.26 -13.48
N PHE A 83 -15.38 4.21 -12.14
CA PHE A 83 -14.16 3.87 -11.40
C PHE A 83 -13.78 2.40 -11.60
N GLN A 84 -14.75 1.48 -11.59
CA GLN A 84 -14.49 0.06 -11.84
C GLN A 84 -13.88 -0.17 -13.23
N GLU A 85 -14.45 0.43 -14.27
CA GLU A 85 -13.94 0.37 -15.63
C GLU A 85 -12.51 0.92 -15.71
N TYR A 86 -12.26 2.10 -15.12
CA TYR A 86 -10.92 2.65 -15.00
C TYR A 86 -9.95 1.69 -14.30
N PHE A 87 -10.35 1.15 -13.15
CA PHE A 87 -9.48 0.35 -12.32
C PHE A 87 -9.11 -0.96 -12.99
N TYR A 88 -10.11 -1.61 -13.58
CA TYR A 88 -9.96 -2.85 -14.32
C TYR A 88 -9.09 -2.64 -15.58
N ASP A 89 -9.39 -1.61 -16.37
CA ASP A 89 -8.61 -1.30 -17.56
C ASP A 89 -7.15 -1.00 -17.22
N GLN A 90 -6.92 -0.10 -16.27
CA GLN A 90 -5.56 0.37 -16.00
C GLN A 90 -4.75 -0.68 -15.27
N TRP A 91 -5.30 -1.24 -14.20
CA TRP A 91 -4.50 -2.02 -13.28
C TRP A 91 -4.64 -3.53 -13.52
N ILE A 92 -5.82 -4.02 -13.90
CA ILE A 92 -6.02 -5.46 -14.14
C ILE A 92 -5.63 -5.86 -15.57
N ILE A 93 -6.03 -5.10 -16.59
CA ILE A 93 -5.79 -5.46 -18.01
C ILE A 93 -4.51 -4.84 -18.55
N LYS A 94 -4.43 -3.50 -18.64
CA LYS A 94 -3.39 -2.78 -19.41
C LYS A 94 -2.02 -2.86 -18.76
N LEU A 95 -1.98 -2.91 -17.43
CA LEU A 95 -0.74 -3.07 -16.68
C LEU A 95 -0.66 -4.50 -16.15
N PRO A 96 -0.19 -5.49 -16.95
CA PRO A 96 0.19 -6.80 -16.41
C PRO A 96 1.22 -6.65 -15.29
N LEU A 97 1.90 -5.51 -15.27
CA LEU A 97 2.79 -5.15 -14.21
C LEU A 97 2.04 -5.12 -12.85
N TRP A 98 0.81 -4.61 -12.65
CA TRP A 98 0.16 -4.69 -11.32
C TRP A 98 -0.03 -6.12 -10.80
N ARG A 99 -0.30 -7.07 -11.68
CA ARG A 99 -0.28 -8.50 -11.33
C ARG A 99 1.08 -8.97 -10.81
N GLU A 100 2.17 -8.26 -11.08
CA GLU A 100 3.50 -8.59 -10.54
C GLU A 100 3.83 -7.76 -9.29
N LYS A 101 2.86 -7.16 -8.58
CA LYS A 101 3.16 -6.08 -7.61
C LYS A 101 2.37 -6.11 -6.31
N TYR A 102 1.49 -7.08 -6.12
CA TYR A 102 1.05 -7.45 -4.78
C TYR A 102 2.27 -7.85 -3.93
N GLU A 103 2.16 -7.80 -2.60
CA GLU A 103 3.29 -8.03 -1.68
C GLU A 103 4.08 -9.32 -2.02
N GLY A 104 3.37 -10.41 -2.34
CA GLY A 104 3.98 -11.68 -2.75
C GLY A 104 4.72 -11.70 -4.09
N ALA A 105 4.61 -10.67 -4.94
CA ALA A 105 5.29 -10.64 -6.23
C ALA A 105 6.72 -10.08 -6.15
N GLY A 106 7.05 -9.41 -5.03
CA GLY A 106 8.37 -8.92 -4.71
C GLY A 106 8.76 -9.30 -3.28
N ILE A 107 9.04 -10.58 -3.05
CA ILE A 107 9.45 -11.07 -1.73
C ILE A 107 10.66 -10.27 -1.24
N ASN A 108 10.59 -9.76 -0.01
CA ASN A 108 11.60 -8.90 0.63
C ASN A 108 11.81 -7.52 -0.01
N ILE A 109 10.90 -7.08 -0.88
CA ILE A 109 10.92 -5.72 -1.44
C ILE A 109 9.83 -4.93 -0.72
N PRO A 110 10.16 -3.81 -0.05
CA PRO A 110 9.14 -3.03 0.65
C PRO A 110 8.15 -2.43 -0.36
N SER A 111 6.84 -2.61 -0.15
CA SER A 111 5.82 -1.93 -0.96
C SER A 111 5.80 -0.40 -0.76
N THR A 112 6.43 0.09 0.31
CA THR A 112 6.57 1.52 0.59
C THR A 112 7.72 2.15 -0.19
N ASN A 113 7.47 3.32 -0.77
CA ASN A 113 8.50 4.19 -1.35
C ASN A 113 8.86 5.37 -0.44
N ASN A 114 8.55 5.28 0.86
CA ASN A 114 8.75 6.36 1.84
C ASN A 114 10.15 6.96 1.78
N GLY A 115 11.20 6.15 1.53
CA GLY A 115 12.57 6.64 1.37
C GLY A 115 12.72 7.61 0.19
N CYS A 116 12.26 7.21 -1.00
CA CYS A 116 12.34 8.03 -2.20
C CYS A 116 11.44 9.27 -2.12
N GLU A 117 10.21 9.13 -1.61
CA GLU A 117 9.28 10.27 -1.49
C GLU A 117 9.72 11.26 -0.40
N SER A 118 10.26 10.77 0.72
CA SER A 118 10.85 11.62 1.76
C SER A 118 12.04 12.40 1.22
N LEU A 119 12.92 11.74 0.47
CA LEU A 119 14.07 12.39 -0.16
C LEU A 119 13.62 13.47 -1.17
N ASN A 120 12.71 13.10 -2.08
CA ASN A 120 12.13 14.04 -3.05
C ASN A 120 11.42 15.20 -2.36
N GLY A 121 10.73 14.92 -1.25
CA GLY A 121 10.08 15.91 -0.41
C GLY A 121 11.08 16.92 0.17
N LYS A 122 12.17 16.44 0.77
CA LYS A 122 13.25 17.28 1.28
C LYS A 122 13.88 18.13 0.18
N ILE A 123 14.21 17.55 -0.97
CA ILE A 123 14.76 18.29 -2.12
C ILE A 123 13.82 19.43 -2.51
N LYS A 124 12.53 19.10 -2.70
CA LYS A 124 11.52 20.08 -3.11
C LYS A 124 11.27 21.16 -2.06
N GLN A 125 11.30 20.82 -0.78
CA GLN A 125 10.98 21.75 0.32
C GLN A 125 12.16 22.60 0.74
N GLN A 126 13.38 22.06 0.75
CA GLN A 126 14.55 22.72 1.35
C GLN A 126 15.44 23.38 0.31
N TYR A 127 15.49 22.84 -0.91
CA TYR A 127 16.47 23.29 -1.91
C TYR A 127 15.82 24.01 -3.09
N THR A 128 14.73 23.45 -3.64
CA THR A 128 14.09 24.05 -4.82
C THR A 128 12.86 24.90 -4.49
N LEU A 129 12.36 24.84 -3.26
CA LEU A 129 11.11 25.51 -2.83
C LEU A 129 9.93 25.23 -3.78
N ARG A 130 9.89 24.04 -4.37
CA ARG A 130 8.92 23.61 -5.40
C ARG A 130 8.91 24.45 -6.67
N ASN A 131 9.96 25.22 -6.93
CA ASN A 131 10.12 26.01 -8.16
C ASN A 131 11.06 25.33 -9.15
N GLU A 132 10.82 25.60 -10.43
CA GLU A 132 11.80 25.31 -11.48
C GLU A 132 12.99 26.26 -11.33
N LEU A 133 14.20 25.74 -11.56
CA LEU A 133 15.43 26.50 -11.41
C LEU A 133 16.11 26.65 -12.76
N HIS A 134 16.64 27.84 -13.03
CA HIS A 134 17.61 28.02 -14.10
C HIS A 134 18.87 27.18 -13.83
N LEU A 135 19.57 26.77 -14.89
CA LEU A 135 20.72 25.87 -14.79
C LEU A 135 21.78 26.34 -13.79
N SER A 136 22.11 27.64 -13.78
CA SER A 136 23.07 28.22 -12.82
C SER A 136 22.61 28.07 -11.38
N SER A 137 21.36 28.43 -11.08
CA SER A 137 20.76 28.26 -9.76
C SER A 137 20.66 26.79 -9.35
N PHE A 138 20.37 25.90 -10.30
CA PHE A 138 20.33 24.47 -10.07
C PHE A 138 21.70 23.90 -9.64
N LEU A 139 22.78 24.28 -10.33
CA LEU A 139 24.14 23.84 -9.97
C LEU A 139 24.53 24.31 -8.57
N SER A 140 24.26 25.58 -8.24
CA SER A 140 24.51 26.10 -6.89
C SER A 140 23.68 25.37 -5.83
N LYS A 141 22.44 24.96 -6.15
CA LYS A 141 21.61 24.17 -5.25
C LYS A 141 22.10 22.73 -5.09
N ILE A 142 22.61 22.11 -6.15
CA ILE A 142 23.26 20.79 -6.03
C ILE A 142 24.51 20.89 -5.15
N GLU A 143 25.36 21.88 -5.37
CA GLU A 143 26.56 22.09 -4.54
C GLU A 143 26.18 22.28 -3.08
N GLN A 144 25.17 23.11 -2.80
CA GLN A 144 24.63 23.29 -1.45
C GLN A 144 24.08 21.97 -0.87
N MET A 145 23.31 21.20 -1.64
CA MET A 145 22.79 19.89 -1.20
C MET A 145 23.92 18.92 -0.84
N LEU A 146 24.94 18.82 -1.70
CA LEU A 146 26.08 17.94 -1.50
C LEU A 146 26.89 18.37 -0.29
N HIS A 147 27.13 19.68 -0.13
CA HIS A 147 27.77 20.22 1.05
C HIS A 147 26.97 19.87 2.30
N ASP A 148 25.69 20.27 2.37
CA ASP A 148 24.83 20.00 3.53
C ASP A 148 24.76 18.51 3.88
N TRP A 149 24.65 17.61 2.90
CA TRP A 149 24.57 16.18 3.18
C TRP A 149 25.94 15.57 3.44
N SER A 150 27.04 16.13 2.95
CA SER A 150 28.38 15.63 3.28
C SER A 150 28.85 16.11 4.65
N THR A 151 28.46 17.32 5.06
CA THR A 151 28.90 17.94 6.32
C THR A 151 27.90 17.77 7.46
N ASN A 152 26.59 17.69 7.18
CA ASN A 152 25.56 17.51 8.22
C ASN A 152 25.05 16.05 8.34
N SER A 153 25.54 15.12 7.51
CA SER A 153 25.33 13.69 7.75
C SER A 153 26.23 13.25 8.89
N LEU A 154 25.70 13.28 10.12
CA LEU A 154 25.98 12.39 11.26
C LEU A 154 25.49 12.96 12.61
N LEU A 155 24.70 14.04 12.65
CA LEU A 155 24.14 14.56 13.93
C LEU A 155 22.73 14.06 14.27
N ASN A 156 22.15 13.17 13.46
CA ASN A 156 21.19 12.23 14.03
C ASN A 156 22.00 10.97 14.30
N ASP A 157 22.40 10.77 15.55
CA ASP A 157 22.92 9.49 15.99
C ASP A 157 22.01 8.41 15.41
N PHE A 158 22.58 7.47 14.64
CA PHE A 158 21.83 6.27 14.30
C PHE A 158 21.33 5.72 15.62
N VAL A 159 20.00 5.67 15.79
CA VAL A 159 19.44 5.16 17.03
C VAL A 159 19.77 3.67 17.06
N THR A 160 20.85 3.31 17.75
CA THR A 160 21.37 1.94 17.83
C THR A 160 20.47 1.03 18.67
N LYS A 161 19.47 1.62 19.31
CA LYS A 161 18.41 0.96 20.06
C LYS A 161 17.09 1.53 19.57
N PRO A 162 16.05 0.72 19.33
CA PRO A 162 14.75 1.27 18.99
C PRO A 162 14.29 2.22 20.11
N SER A 163 14.12 3.51 19.82
CA SER A 163 13.38 4.41 20.70
C SER A 163 11.95 4.40 20.21
N ILE A 164 11.05 3.85 21.02
CA ILE A 164 9.63 3.94 20.74
C ILE A 164 9.28 5.42 20.95
N SER A 165 8.82 6.09 19.89
CA SER A 165 8.30 7.45 20.02
C SER A 165 7.23 7.45 21.12
N THR A 166 7.21 8.45 22.00
CA THR A 166 6.14 8.60 23.01
C THR A 166 4.76 8.59 22.36
N THR A 167 4.65 9.04 21.10
CA THR A 167 3.43 8.92 20.30
C THR A 167 3.12 7.47 19.92
N LEU A 168 4.11 6.66 19.55
CA LEU A 168 3.94 5.23 19.29
C LEU A 168 3.65 4.44 20.58
N GLU A 169 4.22 4.81 21.72
CA GLU A 169 3.83 4.30 23.04
C GLU A 169 2.38 4.66 23.36
N LEU A 170 1.98 5.92 23.19
CA LEU A 170 0.61 6.33 23.42
C LEU A 170 -0.37 5.65 22.46
N ILE A 171 0.01 5.44 21.20
CA ILE A 171 -0.77 4.69 20.21
C ILE A 171 -0.82 3.21 20.60
N SER A 172 0.29 2.58 20.97
CA SER A 172 0.31 1.16 21.35
C SER A 172 -0.41 0.89 22.67
N ILE A 173 -0.46 1.86 23.59
CA ILE A 173 -1.28 1.81 24.81
C ILE A 173 -2.77 2.01 24.47
N LYS A 174 -3.09 2.87 23.49
CA LYS A 174 -4.47 3.09 23.03
C LYS A 174 -4.98 1.97 22.11
N TRP A 175 -4.10 1.27 21.41
CA TRP A 175 -4.42 0.22 20.45
C TRP A 175 -5.22 -0.95 21.06
N PRO A 176 -4.80 -1.58 22.18
CA PRO A 176 -5.58 -2.64 22.83
C PRO A 176 -6.89 -2.12 23.45
N ASN A 177 -7.02 -0.80 23.63
CA ASN A 177 -8.24 -0.16 24.14
C ASN A 177 -9.17 0.37 23.03
N SER A 178 -8.73 0.33 21.76
CA SER A 178 -9.49 0.81 20.59
C SER A 178 -9.89 -0.30 19.63
N ILE A 179 -9.38 -1.51 19.84
CA ILE A 179 -9.82 -2.74 19.18
C ILE A 179 -10.80 -3.43 20.13
N ASP A 180 -11.99 -3.80 19.62
CA ASP A 180 -12.90 -4.74 20.29
C ASP A 180 -12.08 -5.98 20.69
N LYS A 181 -11.76 -6.10 21.99
CA LYS A 181 -10.80 -7.06 22.56
C LYS A 181 -10.83 -8.41 21.84
N ILE A 182 -9.86 -8.67 20.97
CA ILE A 182 -9.77 -9.94 20.26
C ILE A 182 -9.56 -11.03 21.31
N SER A 183 -10.55 -11.90 21.47
CA SER A 183 -10.41 -13.08 22.32
C SER A 183 -9.73 -14.15 21.50
N ILE A 184 -8.60 -14.64 22.00
CA ILE A 184 -7.92 -15.79 21.43
C ILE A 184 -8.58 -17.03 22.03
N LEU A 185 -9.33 -17.76 21.20
CA LEU A 185 -9.93 -19.03 21.60
C LEU A 185 -9.02 -20.17 21.14
N HIS A 186 -8.70 -21.05 22.08
CA HIS A 186 -7.97 -22.29 21.82
C HIS A 186 -8.97 -23.45 21.72
N TRP A 187 -9.00 -24.13 20.58
CA TRP A 187 -9.81 -25.34 20.41
C TRP A 187 -9.01 -26.40 19.66
N PHE A 188 -8.84 -27.55 20.30
CA PHE A 188 -7.91 -28.61 19.90
C PHE A 188 -6.48 -28.09 19.71
N ASP A 189 -5.99 -28.00 18.46
CA ASP A 189 -4.64 -27.60 18.07
C ASP A 189 -4.63 -26.32 17.20
N SER A 190 -5.71 -25.53 17.23
CA SER A 190 -5.84 -24.34 16.41
C SER A 190 -6.29 -23.13 17.21
N TRP A 191 -5.81 -21.97 16.77
CA TRP A 191 -6.03 -20.68 17.40
C TRP A 191 -6.93 -19.82 16.52
N TYR A 192 -7.99 -19.28 17.10
CA TYR A 192 -8.93 -18.41 16.40
C TYR A 192 -8.95 -17.03 17.07
N THR A 193 -9.07 -15.99 16.26
CA THR A 193 -9.26 -14.60 16.72
C THR A 193 -10.70 -14.20 16.52
N VAL A 194 -11.40 -13.78 17.58
CA VAL A 194 -12.80 -13.36 17.52
C VAL A 194 -12.96 -11.99 18.18
N PRO A 195 -13.69 -11.02 17.58
CA PRO A 195 -13.99 -9.74 18.22
C PRO A 195 -14.75 -9.93 19.54
N SER A 196 -14.39 -9.17 20.59
CA SER A 196 -14.96 -9.30 21.94
C SER A 196 -16.47 -9.09 22.03
N SER A 197 -17.03 -8.30 21.14
CA SER A 197 -18.47 -8.07 21.05
C SER A 197 -19.24 -9.36 20.73
N ASN A 198 -18.57 -10.37 20.16
CA ASN A 198 -19.12 -11.68 19.80
C ASN A 198 -18.66 -12.83 20.70
N SER A 199 -17.82 -12.58 21.73
CA SER A 199 -17.24 -13.65 22.56
C SER A 199 -18.24 -14.33 23.50
N LEU A 200 -19.45 -13.79 23.64
CA LEU A 200 -20.55 -14.38 24.41
C LEU A 200 -21.42 -15.35 23.58
N ILE A 201 -21.23 -15.39 22.26
CA ILE A 201 -21.92 -16.33 21.38
C ILE A 201 -21.15 -17.65 21.44
N ALA A 202 -21.74 -18.64 22.11
CA ALA A 202 -21.12 -19.94 22.34
C ALA A 202 -20.51 -20.52 21.04
N PRO A 203 -19.32 -21.15 21.10
CA PRO A 203 -18.61 -21.69 19.93
C PRO A 203 -19.45 -22.60 19.02
N ALA A 204 -20.51 -23.23 19.56
CA ALA A 204 -21.45 -24.07 18.82
C ALA A 204 -22.25 -23.31 17.73
N VAL A 205 -22.57 -22.03 17.95
CA VAL A 205 -23.38 -21.23 17.01
C VAL A 205 -22.57 -20.87 15.75
N TRP A 206 -21.28 -20.56 15.92
CA TRP A 206 -20.37 -20.26 14.80
C TRP A 206 -20.15 -21.48 13.89
N LEU A 207 -20.09 -22.68 14.47
CA LEU A 207 -19.99 -23.93 13.72
C LEU A 207 -21.24 -24.22 12.88
N GLN A 208 -22.43 -23.95 13.42
CA GLN A 208 -23.68 -24.06 12.64
C GLN A 208 -23.74 -23.06 11.48
N MET A 209 -23.32 -21.80 11.71
CA MET A 209 -23.28 -20.79 10.64
C MET A 209 -22.27 -21.14 9.55
N TYR A 210 -21.10 -21.67 9.92
CA TYR A 210 -20.09 -22.10 8.95
C TYR A 210 -20.54 -23.34 8.15
N GLN A 211 -21.19 -24.31 8.80
CA GLN A 211 -21.73 -25.50 8.12
C GLN A 211 -22.91 -25.15 7.19
N GLN A 212 -23.73 -24.16 7.54
CA GLN A 212 -24.81 -23.67 6.68
C GLN A 212 -24.33 -22.86 5.47
N GLN A 213 -23.13 -22.29 5.50
CA GLN A 213 -22.53 -21.59 4.35
C GLN A 213 -21.85 -22.54 3.35
N GLN A 214 -21.72 -23.82 3.71
CA GLN A 214 -21.08 -24.87 2.89
C GLN A 214 -22.12 -25.80 2.21
N GLN A 215 -23.42 -25.54 2.40
CA GLN A 215 -24.55 -26.19 1.71
C GLN A 215 -25.18 -25.21 0.71
#